data_AF-A0A3G9HJE4-F1
#
_entry.id   AF-A0A3G9HJE4-F1
#
_cell.length_a   1.000
_cell.length_b   1.000
_cell.length_c   1.000
_cell.angle_alpha   90.00
_cell.angle_beta   90.00
_cell.angle_gamma   90.00
#
_symmetry.space_group_name_H-M   'P 1'
#
loop_
_entity.id
_entity.type
_entity.pdbx_description
1 polymer ?
#
loop_
_entity_poly.entity_id
_entity_poly.type
_entity_poly.pdbx_seq_one_letter_code
_entity_poly.pdbx_strand_id
1 'polypeptide(L)'
;MKIDPTLNREYDLRYRLPQGESLASVLKYIVEEIRRLRGALEAQQARNGRSKELPDDYYRFVAALRVYLQADTDKGVYPELSYKGLRIGCAKNGLLYEKVTGRYLPRELAFEVYRYFFENRERIEGVAEL
;
A
#
# COMPACT_ATOMS: atom_id res chain seq x y z
N MET A 1 21.75 -31.60 -6.14
CA MET A 1 20.66 -30.63 -5.87
C MET A 1 19.64 -31.37 -5.01
N LYS A 2 19.62 -31.12 -3.70
CA LYS A 2 18.74 -31.82 -2.76
C LYS A 2 17.40 -31.08 -2.73
N ILE A 3 16.35 -31.75 -3.19
CA ILE A 3 14.98 -31.23 -3.17
C ILE A 3 14.54 -31.20 -1.70
N ASP A 4 14.06 -30.05 -1.23
CA ASP A 4 13.61 -29.84 0.13
C ASP A 4 12.35 -30.70 0.42
N PRO A 5 12.39 -31.59 1.44
CA PRO A 5 11.29 -32.51 1.75
C PRO A 5 10.05 -31.81 2.34
N THR A 6 10.11 -30.51 2.63
CA THR A 6 8.95 -29.74 3.10
C THR A 6 7.99 -29.32 1.97
N LEU A 7 8.36 -29.56 0.70
CA LEU A 7 7.49 -29.36 -0.47
C LEU A 7 6.42 -30.45 -0.64
N ASN A 8 6.21 -31.29 0.37
CA ASN A 8 5.15 -32.31 0.42
C ASN A 8 4.15 -32.00 1.55
N ARG A 9 3.84 -30.72 1.77
CA ARG A 9 2.59 -30.36 2.46
C ARG A 9 1.45 -30.72 1.52
N GLU A 10 0.89 -31.90 1.76
CA GLU A 10 -0.44 -32.30 1.31
C GLU A 10 -1.33 -31.06 1.27
N TYR A 11 -1.64 -30.61 0.05
CA TYR A 11 -2.80 -29.79 -0.15
C TYR A 11 -3.98 -30.68 0.23
N ASP A 12 -4.41 -30.63 1.49
CA ASP A 12 -5.71 -31.14 1.95
C ASP A 12 -6.78 -30.21 1.37
N LEU A 13 -6.85 -30.22 0.04
CA LEU A 13 -7.95 -29.72 -0.76
C LEU A 13 -9.05 -30.76 -0.59
N ARG A 14 -9.76 -30.67 0.54
CA ARG A 14 -11.08 -31.28 0.70
C ARG A 14 -12.06 -30.58 -0.23
N TYR A 15 -11.81 -30.65 -1.54
CA TYR A 15 -12.89 -30.56 -2.50
C TYR A 15 -13.79 -31.74 -2.18
N ARG A 16 -14.97 -31.44 -1.62
CA ARG A 16 -16.10 -32.36 -1.67
C ARG A 16 -16.44 -32.54 -3.14
N LEU A 17 -15.69 -33.39 -3.82
CA LEU A 17 -16.12 -33.96 -5.08
C LEU A 17 -17.46 -34.63 -4.79
N PRO A 18 -18.53 -34.31 -5.54
CA PRO A 18 -19.80 -35.01 -5.37
C PRO A 18 -19.53 -36.49 -5.61
N GLN A 19 -19.62 -37.29 -4.54
CA GLN A 19 -19.33 -38.71 -4.61
C GLN A 19 -20.39 -39.38 -5.48
N GLY A 20 -19.96 -40.05 -6.55
CA GLY A 20 -20.84 -40.73 -7.51
C GLY A 20 -21.00 -40.03 -8.86
N GLU A 21 -20.32 -38.90 -9.10
CA GLU A 21 -20.40 -38.23 -10.40
C GLU A 21 -19.33 -38.70 -11.40
N SER A 22 -19.73 -38.76 -12.68
CA SER A 22 -18.84 -39.17 -13.77
C SER A 22 -17.62 -38.24 -13.88
N LEU A 23 -16.49 -38.77 -14.37
CA LEU A 23 -15.27 -37.98 -14.63
C LEU A 23 -15.56 -36.73 -15.48
N ALA A 24 -16.52 -36.83 -16.41
CA ALA A 24 -16.95 -35.70 -17.24
C ALA A 24 -17.60 -34.57 -16.42
N SER A 25 -18.37 -34.90 -15.39
CA SER A 25 -18.99 -33.91 -14.50
C SER A 25 -17.95 -33.19 -13.64
N VAL A 26 -16.98 -33.95 -13.11
CA VAL A 26 -15.87 -33.40 -12.32
C VAL A 26 -15.02 -32.45 -13.16
N LEU A 27 -14.69 -32.84 -14.41
CA LEU A 27 -13.95 -31.99 -15.33
C LEU A 27 -14.71 -30.72 -15.68
N LYS A 28 -16.03 -30.81 -15.90
CA LYS A 28 -16.88 -29.64 -16.17
C LYS A 28 -16.86 -28.67 -14.99
N TYR A 29 -16.99 -29.17 -13.76
CA TYR A 29 -16.92 -28.36 -12.55
C TYR A 29 -15.57 -27.66 -12.39
N ILE A 30 -14.45 -28.37 -12.58
CA ILE A 30 -13.10 -27.79 -12.52
C ILE A 30 -12.92 -26.68 -13.56
N VAL A 31 -13.42 -26.88 -14.78
CA VAL A 31 -13.33 -25.86 -15.85
C VAL A 31 -14.17 -24.63 -15.51
N GLU A 32 -15.37 -24.80 -14.95
CA GLU A 32 -16.21 -23.69 -14.51
C GLU A 32 -15.57 -22.91 -13.36
N GLU A 33 -14.93 -23.61 -12.42
CA GLU A 33 -14.24 -22.97 -11.30
C GLU A 33 -13.01 -22.19 -11.77
N ILE A 34 -12.21 -22.72 -12.70
CA ILE A 34 -11.09 -22.00 -13.32
C ILE A 34 -11.59 -20.72 -14.03
N ARG A 35 -12.73 -20.78 -14.72
CA ARG A 35 -13.32 -19.60 -15.37
C ARG A 35 -13.74 -18.53 -14.35
N ARG A 36 -14.36 -18.94 -13.25
CA ARG A 36 -14.72 -18.02 -12.15
C ARG A 36 -13.50 -17.35 -11.53
N LEU A 37 -12.46 -18.13 -11.26
CA LEU A 37 -11.21 -17.62 -10.69
C LEU A 37 -10.51 -16.63 -11.65
N ARG A 38 -10.50 -16.91 -12.96
CA ARG A 38 -9.99 -15.94 -13.96
C ARG A 38 -10.80 -14.65 -13.97
N GLY A 39 -12.14 -14.73 -13.95
CA GLY A 39 -12.99 -13.54 -13.88
C GLY A 39 -12.77 -12.71 -12.61
N ALA A 40 -12.59 -13.37 -11.47
CA ALA A 40 -12.27 -12.70 -10.20
C ALA A 40 -10.88 -12.02 -10.25
N LEU A 41 -9.88 -12.69 -10.84
CA LEU A 41 -8.55 -12.13 -11.01
C LEU A 41 -8.55 -10.94 -11.97
N GLU A 42 -9.27 -11.03 -13.10
CA GLU A 42 -9.43 -9.95 -14.06
C GLU A 42 -10.17 -8.75 -13.45
N ALA A 43 -11.21 -8.99 -12.64
CA ALA A 43 -11.91 -7.93 -11.90
C ALA A 43 -11.00 -7.28 -10.83
N GLN A 44 -10.18 -8.07 -10.14
CA GLN A 44 -9.19 -7.57 -9.19
C GLN A 44 -8.09 -6.78 -9.91
N GLN A 45 -7.62 -7.25 -11.07
CA GLN A 45 -6.67 -6.57 -11.92
C GLN A 45 -7.28 -5.33 -12.58
N ALA A 46 -8.58 -5.27 -12.87
CA ALA A 46 -9.23 -4.05 -13.35
C ALA A 46 -9.39 -3.01 -12.23
N ARG A 47 -9.57 -3.46 -10.97
CA ARG A 47 -9.56 -2.60 -9.78
C ARG A 47 -8.16 -2.09 -9.42
N ASN A 48 -7.13 -2.91 -9.63
CA ASN A 48 -5.73 -2.57 -9.37
C ASN A 48 -5.04 -1.95 -10.61
N GLY A 49 -5.61 -2.15 -11.79
CA GLY A 49 -5.09 -1.84 -13.12
C GLY A 49 -5.50 -0.45 -13.53
N ARG A 50 -4.96 0.49 -12.77
CA ARG A 50 -4.63 1.88 -13.08
C ARG A 50 -4.28 2.46 -11.72
N SER A 51 -3.12 2.08 -11.19
CA SER A 51 -2.35 3.10 -10.48
C SER A 51 -2.18 4.18 -11.54
N LYS A 52 -3.03 5.21 -11.50
CA LYS A 52 -2.75 6.45 -12.22
C LYS A 52 -1.35 6.80 -11.74
N GLU A 53 -0.37 6.67 -12.63
CA GLU A 53 0.96 7.19 -12.33
C GLU A 53 0.75 8.62 -11.88
N LEU A 54 1.20 8.88 -10.66
CA LEU A 54 1.09 10.22 -10.11
C LEU A 54 2.05 11.10 -10.93
N PRO A 55 1.67 12.34 -11.20
CA PRO A 55 2.52 13.24 -11.95
C PRO A 55 3.86 13.46 -11.22
N ASP A 56 4.92 13.75 -11.97
CA ASP A 56 6.29 13.89 -11.42
C ASP A 56 6.38 14.97 -10.32
N ASP A 57 5.55 16.00 -10.42
CA ASP A 57 5.42 17.07 -9.43
C ASP A 57 5.00 16.54 -8.04
N TYR A 58 4.16 15.51 -7.99
CA TYR A 58 3.78 14.84 -6.76
C TYR A 58 4.98 14.22 -6.07
N TYR A 59 5.83 13.50 -6.80
CA TYR A 59 7.01 12.86 -6.23
C TYR A 59 8.04 13.88 -5.74
N ARG A 60 8.23 14.98 -6.50
CA ARG A 60 9.08 16.11 -6.08
C ARG A 60 8.55 16.76 -4.81
N PHE A 61 7.25 17.02 -4.75
CA PHE A 61 6.59 17.54 -3.56
C PHE A 61 6.78 16.64 -2.35
N VAL A 62 6.59 15.32 -2.49
CA VAL A 62 6.78 14.38 -1.38
C VAL A 62 8.22 14.39 -0.86
N ALA A 63 9.20 14.48 -1.76
CA ALA A 63 10.60 14.59 -1.36
C ALA A 63 10.87 15.89 -0.60
N ALA A 64 10.40 17.03 -1.13
CA ALA A 64 10.50 18.34 -0.49
C ALA A 64 9.84 18.36 0.90
N LEU A 65 8.62 17.85 1.00
CA LEU A 65 7.86 17.81 2.25
C LEU A 65 8.58 17.00 3.33
N ARG A 66 9.21 15.87 2.96
CA ARG A 66 9.98 15.05 3.90
C ARG A 66 11.18 15.80 4.45
N VAL A 67 11.92 16.50 3.59
CA VAL A 67 13.07 17.31 4.00
C VAL A 67 12.62 18.44 4.91
N TYR A 68 11.55 19.14 4.54
CA TYR A 68 10.96 20.20 5.36
C TYR A 68 10.52 19.71 6.74
N LEU A 69 9.95 18.51 6.82
CA LEU A 69 9.48 17.91 8.08
C LEU A 69 10.57 17.26 8.93
N GLN A 70 11.80 17.17 8.42
CA GLN A 70 12.89 16.51 9.10
C GLN A 70 13.41 17.38 10.24
N ALA A 71 13.55 16.79 11.43
CA ALA A 71 14.08 17.50 12.59
C ALA A 71 15.57 17.84 12.42
N ASP A 72 15.93 19.09 12.70
CA ASP A 72 17.31 19.56 12.87
C ASP A 72 17.58 19.60 14.39
N THR A 73 18.17 18.51 14.89
CA THR A 73 18.47 18.35 16.32
C THR A 73 19.55 19.31 16.80
N ASP A 74 20.44 19.75 15.91
CA ASP A 74 21.58 20.61 16.24
C ASP A 74 21.11 22.05 16.47
N LYS A 75 20.08 22.49 15.73
CA LYS A 75 19.44 23.80 15.89
C LYS A 75 18.19 23.77 16.78
N GLY A 76 17.80 22.59 17.28
CA GLY A 76 16.58 22.42 18.07
C GLY A 76 15.28 22.67 17.29
N VAL A 77 15.29 22.52 15.96
CA VAL A 77 14.14 22.75 15.10
C VAL A 77 13.42 21.44 14.83
N TYR A 78 12.13 21.37 15.19
CA TYR A 78 11.30 20.18 15.02
C TYR A 78 10.02 20.53 14.25
N PRO A 79 10.07 20.60 12.92
CA PRO A 79 8.91 20.95 12.11
C PRO A 79 7.78 19.93 12.27
N GLU A 80 6.55 20.34 12.00
CA GLU A 80 5.38 19.47 12.04
C GLU A 80 4.23 20.01 11.20
N LEU A 81 3.34 19.11 10.84
CA LEU A 81 2.07 19.44 10.19
C LEU A 81 0.90 18.82 10.94
N SER A 82 -0.24 19.51 10.89
CA SER A 82 -1.48 19.03 11.48
C SER A 82 -2.36 18.40 10.42
N TYR A 83 -2.74 17.13 10.59
CA TYR A 83 -3.66 16.41 9.71
C TYR A 83 -4.69 15.63 10.51
N LYS A 84 -5.98 15.97 10.34
CA LYS A 84 -7.11 15.32 11.06
C LYS A 84 -6.88 15.21 12.59
N GLY A 85 -6.27 16.23 13.19
CA GLY A 85 -5.94 16.26 14.62
C GLY A 85 -4.63 15.58 15.01
N LEU A 86 -3.95 14.90 14.08
CA LEU A 86 -2.63 14.32 14.29
C LEU A 86 -1.53 15.36 14.07
N ARG A 87 -0.50 15.36 14.93
CA ARG A 87 0.73 16.13 14.72
C ARG A 87 1.76 15.24 14.04
N ILE A 88 2.05 15.51 12.80
CA ILE A 88 2.89 14.68 11.93
C ILE A 88 4.31 15.24 11.89
N GLY A 89 5.30 14.39 12.11
CA GLY A 89 6.72 14.65 11.85
C GLY A 89 7.29 13.69 10.81
N CYS A 90 8.55 13.93 10.40
CA CYS A 90 9.27 13.02 9.52
C CYS A 90 10.58 12.56 10.16
N ALA A 91 10.81 11.25 10.16
CA ALA A 91 12.04 10.65 10.65
C ALA A 91 13.15 10.75 9.59
N LYS A 92 14.41 10.55 10.00
CA LYS A 92 15.58 10.62 9.09
C LYS A 92 15.52 9.63 7.91
N ASN A 93 14.75 8.55 8.04
CA ASN A 93 14.50 7.58 6.98
C ASN A 93 13.34 7.96 6.03
N GLY A 94 12.77 9.16 6.18
CA GLY A 94 11.67 9.65 5.37
C GLY A 94 10.28 9.13 5.75
N LEU A 95 10.17 8.32 6.82
CA LEU A 95 8.88 7.82 7.31
C LEU A 95 8.16 8.88 8.13
N LEU A 96 6.87 9.06 7.87
CA LEU A 96 6.02 9.90 8.69
C LEU A 96 5.67 9.18 9.99
N TYR A 97 5.65 9.93 11.08
CA TYR A 97 5.22 9.45 12.38
C TYR A 97 4.35 10.49 13.08
N GLU A 98 3.47 10.03 13.97
CA GLU A 98 2.72 10.91 14.85
C GLU A 98 3.63 11.33 16.01
N LYS A 99 3.87 12.63 16.17
CA LYS A 99 4.75 13.16 17.21
C LYS A 99 4.28 12.85 18.62
N VAL A 100 2.97 12.81 18.85
CA VAL A 100 2.39 12.58 20.18
C VAL A 100 2.70 11.16 20.67
N THR A 101 2.53 10.16 19.80
CA THR A 101 2.71 8.75 20.17
C THR A 101 4.07 8.18 19.77
N GLY A 102 4.82 8.88 18.90
CA GLY A 102 6.05 8.40 18.30
C GLY A 102 5.85 7.27 17.28
N ARG A 103 4.61 6.90 16.96
CA ARG A 103 4.31 5.75 16.10
C ARG A 103 4.37 6.15 14.63
N TYR A 104 5.00 5.30 13.82
CA TYR A 104 5.00 5.46 12.37
C TYR A 104 3.59 5.33 11.79
N LEU A 105 3.30 6.14 10.79
CA LEU A 105 2.05 6.06 10.06
C LEU A 105 2.05 4.81 9.17
N PRO A 106 0.94 4.05 9.12
CA PRO A 106 0.72 3.05 8.08
C PRO A 106 0.85 3.67 6.70
N ARG A 107 1.24 2.85 5.71
CA ARG A 107 1.53 3.32 4.34
C ARG A 107 0.34 4.05 3.73
N GLU A 108 -0.86 3.53 3.92
CA GLU A 108 -2.11 4.06 3.39
C GLU A 108 -2.38 5.46 3.95
N LEU A 109 -2.20 5.62 5.27
CA LEU A 109 -2.39 6.90 5.95
C LEU A 109 -1.31 7.91 5.56
N ALA A 110 -0.05 7.48 5.45
CA ALA A 110 1.04 8.33 4.98
C ALA A 110 0.76 8.84 3.54
N PHE A 111 0.23 7.97 2.68
CA PHE A 111 -0.16 8.34 1.32
C PHE A 111 -1.31 9.36 1.30
N GLU A 112 -2.33 9.18 2.15
CA GLU A 112 -3.39 10.18 2.31
C GLU A 112 -2.84 11.54 2.74
N VAL A 113 -1.93 11.56 3.72
CA VAL A 113 -1.28 12.78 4.21
C VAL A 113 -0.56 13.49 3.07
N TYR A 114 0.27 12.77 2.31
CA TYR A 114 0.97 13.34 1.16
C TYR A 114 0.01 13.91 0.13
N ARG A 115 -1.05 13.17 -0.21
CA ARG A 115 -2.04 13.62 -1.20
C ARG A 115 -2.76 14.88 -0.73
N TYR A 116 -3.20 14.90 0.53
CA TYR A 116 -3.85 16.07 1.11
C TYR A 116 -2.97 17.31 1.01
N PHE A 117 -1.71 17.22 1.45
CA PHE A 117 -0.82 18.37 1.45
C PHE A 117 -0.36 18.77 0.03
N PHE A 118 -0.28 17.84 -0.90
CA PHE A 118 -0.02 18.15 -2.31
C PHE A 118 -1.17 18.94 -2.96
N GLU A 119 -2.41 18.50 -2.70
CA GLU A 119 -3.63 19.18 -3.17
C GLU A 119 -3.82 20.55 -2.51
N ASN A 120 -3.26 20.76 -1.32
CA ASN A 120 -3.37 22.00 -0.53
C ASN A 120 -2.03 22.75 -0.38
N ARG A 121 -1.05 22.50 -1.27
CA ARG A 121 0.34 22.96 -1.13
C ARG A 121 0.51 24.48 -1.04
N GLU A 122 -0.42 25.24 -1.62
CA GLU A 122 -0.45 26.72 -1.52
C GLU A 122 -0.68 27.22 -0.08
N ARG A 123 -1.16 26.36 0.82
CA ARG A 123 -1.43 26.68 2.23
C ARG A 123 -0.29 26.29 3.17
N ILE A 124 0.82 25.77 2.63
CA ILE A 124 1.98 25.38 3.41
C ILE A 124 3.06 26.44 3.19
N GLU A 125 3.17 27.39 4.13
CA GLU A 125 4.22 28.41 4.11
C GLU A 125 5.61 27.72 4.05
N GLY A 126 6.43 28.12 3.08
CA GLY A 126 7.78 27.57 2.87
C GLY A 126 7.89 26.32 2.00
N VAL A 127 6.78 25.76 1.50
CA VAL A 127 6.80 24.64 0.52
C VAL A 127 6.35 25.08 -0.88
N ALA A 128 5.72 26.25 -1.01
CA ALA A 128 5.23 26.79 -2.29
C ALA A 128 6.34 27.25 -3.27
N GLU A 129 7.61 27.26 -2.86
CA GLU A 129 8.77 27.68 -3.68
C GLU A 129 9.66 26.51 -4.16
N LEU A 130 9.29 25.24 -3.90
CA LEU A 130 10.02 24.03 -4.30
C LEU A 130 9.33 23.29 -5.47
#